data_AF-A0A7S4QHH5-F1
#
_entry.id   AF-A0A7S4QHH5-F1
#
_cell.length_a   1.000
_cell.length_b   1.000
_cell.length_c   1.000
_cell.angle_alpha   90.00
_cell.angle_beta   90.00
_cell.angle_gamma   90.00
#
_symmetry.space_group_name_H-M   'P 1'
#
loop_
_entity.id
_entity.type
_entity.pdbx_description
1 polymer ?
#
loop_
_entity_poly.entity_id
_entity_poly.type
_entity_poly.pdbx_seq_one_letter_code
_entity_poly.pdbx_strand_id
1 'polypeptide(L)'
;SMSDAASRGKRSASAAALADPPAMQKAAARSSSSPLWESPLDALGGLGDIMGRPAADGGARAAGGQPHMPSLELFTPLQRVALTANGNLQRLVSSYYSAPVHVPIHYNRRVERGRYERQVDLVVHDTVFARCTSTVRLAREDCMRAIEEEGISIGQLFRHFDVLPEFELREYGFLPPPPAEAARTEAGDAFSCVARRFWRRYALWAGGIECDIYEDLRCDLFDLEPGGGRRRSPAQADADAGACATSAAYGELPGLGDIMAPSSPGVTFTCPPRGYTPLQRVLLTANGNVERILSSYHGKPAQLFVVLDSKRGQVHDRQVTLILDGQQLMLARSTCFLTDAAWERVAVEERLSVGSLFWRFHVMPTFTLHACGTVAGGFWRQYELRAPGLT
;
A
#
# COMPACT_ATOMS: atom_id res chain seq x y z
N SER A 1 -69.14 21.95 -6.66
CA SER A 1 -69.09 20.53 -6.99
C SER A 1 -67.81 20.32 -7.78
N MET A 2 -66.66 20.08 -7.17
CA MET A 2 -66.15 18.82 -6.58
C MET A 2 -66.14 17.63 -7.56
N SER A 3 -64.96 17.33 -8.11
CA SER A 3 -64.34 15.99 -8.41
C SER A 3 -63.16 16.23 -9.38
N ASP A 4 -61.89 16.18 -8.97
CA ASP A 4 -61.01 15.02 -8.69
C ASP A 4 -60.98 13.93 -9.78
N ALA A 5 -59.83 13.80 -10.48
CA ALA A 5 -58.86 12.69 -10.29
C ALA A 5 -58.01 12.34 -11.55
N ALA A 6 -56.74 11.97 -11.28
CA ALA A 6 -55.79 11.15 -12.04
C ALA A 6 -55.14 11.77 -13.31
N SER A 7 -53.89 12.29 -13.28
CA SER A 7 -52.58 11.67 -13.00
C SER A 7 -52.13 10.59 -14.01
N ARG A 8 -51.16 10.92 -14.88
CA ARG A 8 -50.13 10.00 -15.39
C ARG A 8 -48.98 10.79 -16.03
N GLY A 9 -47.99 11.11 -15.22
CA GLY A 9 -46.71 11.65 -15.67
C GLY A 9 -45.80 10.52 -16.19
N LYS A 10 -45.38 10.60 -17.44
CA LYS A 10 -44.26 9.82 -17.98
C LYS A 10 -42.96 10.53 -17.61
N ARG A 11 -42.16 9.95 -16.72
CA ARG A 11 -40.76 10.38 -16.48
C ARG A 11 -39.87 9.75 -17.55
N SER A 12 -39.26 10.58 -18.39
CA SER A 12 -38.15 10.17 -19.25
C SER A 12 -36.88 10.01 -18.42
N ALA A 13 -36.26 8.84 -18.50
CA ALA A 13 -34.94 8.61 -17.95
C ALA A 13 -33.91 9.43 -18.74
N SER A 14 -33.29 10.39 -18.05
CA SER A 14 -32.13 11.13 -18.53
C SER A 14 -30.90 10.25 -18.40
N ALA A 15 -30.33 9.81 -19.52
CA ALA A 15 -29.02 9.18 -19.56
C ALA A 15 -27.96 10.22 -19.16
N ALA A 16 -27.30 10.00 -18.02
CA ALA A 16 -26.12 10.77 -17.63
C ALA A 16 -24.97 10.39 -18.57
N ALA A 17 -24.66 11.28 -19.50
CA ALA A 17 -23.47 11.18 -20.32
C ALA A 17 -22.23 11.28 -19.42
N LEU A 18 -21.37 10.25 -19.46
CA LEU A 18 -20.01 10.35 -18.95
C LEU A 18 -19.30 11.48 -19.71
N ALA A 19 -18.88 12.52 -18.98
CA ALA A 19 -18.08 13.60 -19.54
C ALA A 19 -16.72 13.06 -19.97
N ASP A 20 -16.26 13.46 -21.16
CA ASP A 20 -14.90 13.22 -21.64
C ASP A 20 -13.88 13.73 -20.61
N PRO A 21 -12.75 13.03 -20.40
CA PRO A 21 -11.70 13.51 -19.53
C PRO A 21 -11.20 14.88 -20.02
N PRO A 22 -10.87 15.82 -19.12
CA PRO A 22 -10.42 17.14 -19.52
C PRO A 22 -9.20 17.01 -20.43
N ALA A 23 -9.30 17.57 -21.64
CA ALA A 23 -8.19 17.66 -22.56
C ALA A 23 -6.99 18.29 -21.83
N MET A 24 -5.90 17.54 -21.70
CA MET A 24 -4.61 18.06 -21.24
C MET A 24 -4.16 19.13 -22.24
N GLN A 25 -4.60 20.37 -22.04
CA GLN A 25 -4.15 21.51 -22.81
C GLN A 25 -2.64 21.67 -22.55
N LYS A 26 -1.85 21.52 -23.62
CA LYS A 26 -0.45 21.93 -23.66
C LYS A 26 -0.39 23.44 -23.45
N ALA A 27 -0.27 23.85 -22.20
CA ALA A 27 0.06 25.23 -21.86
C ALA A 27 1.49 25.51 -22.33
N ALA A 28 1.61 26.15 -23.50
CA ALA A 28 2.85 26.73 -23.99
C ALA A 28 3.17 27.98 -23.17
N ALA A 29 3.93 27.82 -22.08
CA ALA A 29 4.51 28.93 -21.35
C ALA A 29 5.84 29.33 -22.02
N ARG A 30 5.85 30.51 -22.65
CA ARG A 30 7.08 31.26 -22.89
C ARG A 30 7.52 31.89 -21.57
N SER A 31 8.62 31.42 -20.98
CA SER A 31 9.40 32.21 -20.02
C SER A 31 10.88 31.85 -20.08
N SER A 32 11.69 32.90 -20.13
CA SER A 32 13.14 32.94 -20.23
C SER A 32 13.87 32.21 -19.09
N SER A 33 14.86 31.41 -19.51
CA SER A 33 16.15 31.11 -18.87
C SER A 33 16.36 31.49 -17.39
N SER A 34 16.40 30.47 -16.53
CA SER A 34 17.52 30.23 -15.60
C SER A 34 17.42 28.82 -15.00
N PRO A 35 18.51 28.02 -14.95
CA PRO A 35 18.49 26.69 -14.32
C PRO A 35 18.49 26.85 -12.79
N LEU A 36 17.29 26.76 -12.20
CA LEU A 36 17.03 26.81 -10.75
C LEU A 36 17.27 25.45 -10.06
N TRP A 37 18.49 24.91 -10.07
CA TRP A 37 18.78 23.66 -9.32
C TRP A 37 19.71 23.82 -8.11
N GLU A 38 20.18 25.04 -7.80
CA GLU A 38 20.89 25.29 -6.54
C GLU A 38 19.91 25.76 -5.46
N SER A 39 19.21 24.81 -4.83
CA SER A 39 18.59 25.02 -3.53
C SER A 39 18.99 23.88 -2.58
N PRO A 40 19.18 24.17 -1.27
CA PRO A 40 19.78 23.21 -0.34
C PRO A 40 18.91 21.95 -0.22
N LEU A 41 19.55 20.80 -0.45
CA LEU A 41 18.99 19.47 -0.66
C LEU A 41 18.36 18.81 0.58
N ASP A 42 18.33 19.47 1.74
CA ASP A 42 18.23 18.76 3.02
C ASP A 42 16.84 18.78 3.69
N ALA A 43 15.82 19.42 3.11
CA ALA A 43 14.50 19.54 3.76
C ALA A 43 13.31 18.95 2.98
N LEU A 44 13.53 18.21 1.90
CA LEU A 44 12.44 17.76 1.02
C LEU A 44 11.93 16.38 1.43
N GLY A 45 11.07 16.37 2.48
CA GLY A 45 10.17 15.25 2.73
C GLY A 45 9.37 14.94 1.45
N GLY A 46 9.50 13.71 0.96
CA GLY A 46 8.84 13.26 -0.25
C GLY A 46 7.36 12.93 -0.01
N LEU A 47 6.50 13.23 -0.98
CA LEU A 47 5.14 12.65 -1.07
C LEU A 47 5.18 11.14 -1.35
N GLY A 48 6.32 10.63 -1.80
CA GLY A 48 6.42 9.32 -2.41
C GLY A 48 6.56 8.16 -1.43
N ASP A 49 6.81 8.47 -0.15
CA ASP A 49 6.83 7.49 0.93
C ASP A 49 6.22 8.05 2.23
N ILE A 50 4.89 8.13 2.27
CA ILE A 50 4.11 8.58 3.45
C ILE A 50 4.45 7.78 4.70
N MET A 51 5.05 6.60 4.55
CA MET A 51 5.37 5.69 5.65
C MET A 51 6.88 5.52 5.85
N GLY A 52 7.70 6.22 5.07
CA GLY A 52 9.13 6.31 5.27
C GLY A 52 9.39 7.41 6.26
N ARG A 53 10.22 7.13 7.26
CA ARG A 53 10.78 8.22 8.05
C ARG A 53 11.54 9.12 7.07
N PRO A 54 11.31 10.45 7.08
CA PRO A 54 12.23 11.37 6.43
C PRO A 54 13.63 10.98 6.92
N ALA A 55 14.61 10.87 6.03
CA ALA A 55 15.99 10.60 6.42
C ALA A 55 16.44 11.73 7.35
N ALA A 56 16.20 11.54 8.64
CA ALA A 56 16.48 12.50 9.68
C ALA A 56 17.98 12.41 9.86
N ASP A 57 18.66 13.33 9.17
CA ASP A 57 20.09 13.53 9.11
C ASP A 57 20.84 12.39 8.40
N GLY A 58 21.78 12.75 7.53
CA GLY A 58 22.80 11.87 6.96
C GLY A 58 23.79 11.33 8.00
N GLY A 59 23.28 10.96 9.18
CA GLY A 59 24.02 10.49 10.33
C GLY A 59 24.58 9.10 10.09
N ALA A 60 25.90 9.05 9.95
CA ALA A 60 26.70 7.84 10.06
C ALA A 60 26.26 7.01 11.28
N ARG A 61 25.47 5.95 11.07
CA ARG A 61 25.20 4.96 12.12
C ARG A 61 26.54 4.29 12.49
N ALA A 62 26.82 4.35 13.78
CA ALA A 62 28.10 4.01 14.40
C ALA A 62 28.57 2.57 14.13
N ALA A 63 29.89 2.40 14.15
CA ALA A 63 30.69 1.20 13.89
C ALA A 63 30.52 0.06 14.92
N GLY A 64 29.30 -0.31 15.27
CA GLY A 64 29.01 -1.61 15.87
C GLY A 64 28.84 -2.61 14.72
N GLY A 65 29.67 -3.65 14.69
CA GLY A 65 29.68 -4.66 13.61
C GLY A 65 28.31 -5.29 13.40
N GLN A 66 27.49 -4.69 12.55
CA GLN A 66 26.23 -5.27 12.15
C GLN A 66 26.53 -6.53 11.35
N PRO A 67 25.77 -7.62 11.57
CA PRO A 67 25.86 -8.80 10.72
C PRO A 67 25.77 -8.35 9.26
N HIS A 68 26.65 -8.90 8.42
CA HIS A 68 26.69 -8.57 7.00
C HIS A 68 25.35 -8.99 6.37
N MET A 69 24.41 -8.05 6.26
CA MET A 69 23.19 -8.30 5.52
C MET A 69 23.54 -8.51 4.05
N PRO A 70 22.88 -9.47 3.36
CA PRO A 70 23.07 -9.65 1.93
C PRO A 70 22.72 -8.35 1.20
N SER A 71 23.44 -8.01 0.13
CA SER A 71 23.04 -6.88 -0.71
C SER A 71 21.64 -7.12 -1.28
N LEU A 72 20.79 -6.09 -1.28
CA LEU A 72 19.47 -6.14 -1.95
C LEU A 72 19.58 -6.48 -3.44
N GLU A 73 20.76 -6.28 -4.05
CA GLU A 73 21.04 -6.63 -5.44
C GLU A 73 20.94 -8.15 -5.71
N LEU A 74 21.07 -9.00 -4.69
CA LEU A 74 20.90 -10.45 -4.81
C LEU A 74 19.44 -10.88 -5.01
N PHE A 75 18.50 -9.98 -4.78
CA PHE A 75 17.06 -10.23 -4.94
C PHE A 75 16.58 -9.70 -6.29
N THR A 76 15.54 -10.32 -6.84
CA THR A 76 14.89 -9.78 -8.04
C THR A 76 14.24 -8.42 -7.74
N PRO A 77 13.98 -7.58 -8.75
CA PRO A 77 13.27 -6.31 -8.57
C PRO A 77 11.99 -6.41 -7.72
N LEU A 78 11.14 -7.40 -7.98
CA LEU A 78 9.90 -7.59 -7.24
C LEU A 78 10.13 -8.15 -5.83
N GLN A 79 11.14 -9.00 -5.64
CA GLN A 79 11.53 -9.45 -4.29
C GLN A 79 12.02 -8.27 -3.44
N ARG A 80 12.78 -7.32 -4.00
CA ARG A 80 13.14 -6.08 -3.29
C ARG A 80 11.92 -5.28 -2.87
N VAL A 81 10.92 -5.12 -3.76
CA VAL A 81 9.65 -4.46 -3.43
C VAL A 81 8.92 -5.19 -2.30
N ALA A 82 8.88 -6.52 -2.32
CA ALA A 82 8.28 -7.30 -1.24
C ALA A 82 9.06 -7.16 0.08
N LEU A 83 10.40 -7.15 0.05
CA LEU A 83 11.25 -6.97 1.22
C LEU A 83 11.05 -5.61 1.90
N THR A 84 10.90 -4.55 1.12
CA THR A 84 10.74 -3.18 1.64
C THR A 84 9.29 -2.77 1.88
N ALA A 85 8.32 -3.66 1.66
CA ALA A 85 6.90 -3.41 1.89
C ALA A 85 6.60 -3.10 3.37
N ASN A 86 6.17 -1.89 3.67
CA ASN A 86 6.06 -1.34 5.03
C ASN A 86 4.74 -1.71 5.75
N GLY A 87 4.41 -3.00 5.77
CA GLY A 87 3.14 -3.49 6.31
C GLY A 87 1.98 -3.49 5.30
N ASN A 88 2.27 -3.30 4.01
CA ASN A 88 1.29 -3.32 2.91
C ASN A 88 1.50 -4.48 1.93
N LEU A 89 2.24 -5.54 2.30
CA LEU A 89 2.51 -6.68 1.42
C LEU A 89 1.22 -7.31 0.90
N GLN A 90 0.22 -7.49 1.78
CA GLN A 90 -1.10 -8.00 1.40
C GLN A 90 -1.72 -7.18 0.25
N ARG A 91 -1.67 -5.85 0.36
CA ARG A 91 -2.20 -4.91 -0.64
C ARG A 91 -1.41 -4.97 -1.95
N LEU A 92 -0.08 -5.07 -1.88
CA LEU A 92 0.79 -5.20 -3.04
C LEU A 92 0.44 -6.47 -3.83
N VAL A 93 0.39 -7.62 -3.15
CA VAL A 93 0.07 -8.91 -3.78
C VAL A 93 -1.36 -8.92 -4.32
N SER A 94 -2.32 -8.42 -3.54
CA SER A 94 -3.71 -8.27 -3.98
C SER A 94 -3.83 -7.43 -5.26
N SER A 95 -3.13 -6.29 -5.31
CA SER A 95 -3.10 -5.42 -6.49
C SER A 95 -2.40 -6.09 -7.67
N TYR A 96 -1.30 -6.79 -7.42
CA TYR A 96 -0.53 -7.49 -8.45
C TYR A 96 -1.39 -8.53 -9.15
N TYR A 97 -2.09 -9.39 -8.41
CA TYR A 97 -2.95 -10.43 -8.98
C TYR A 97 -4.35 -9.95 -9.34
N SER A 98 -4.73 -8.77 -8.88
CA SER A 98 -6.12 -8.29 -8.96
C SER A 98 -7.10 -9.26 -8.28
N ALA A 99 -6.67 -9.83 -7.16
CA ALA A 99 -7.36 -10.91 -6.45
C ALA A 99 -7.25 -10.70 -4.93
N PRO A 100 -8.24 -11.10 -4.13
CA PRO A 100 -8.17 -10.97 -2.68
C PRO A 100 -7.05 -11.84 -2.11
N VAL A 101 -6.39 -11.31 -1.09
CA VAL A 101 -5.47 -12.08 -0.24
C VAL A 101 -6.20 -12.44 1.04
N HIS A 102 -6.29 -13.73 1.32
CA HIS A 102 -6.86 -14.28 2.54
C HIS A 102 -5.78 -14.43 3.62
N VAL A 103 -6.19 -14.33 4.89
CA VAL A 103 -5.27 -14.39 6.03
C VAL A 103 -5.75 -15.45 7.04
N PRO A 104 -5.58 -16.75 6.74
CA PRO A 104 -5.89 -17.80 7.71
C PRO A 104 -5.03 -17.63 8.98
N ILE A 105 -5.69 -17.61 10.14
CA ILE A 105 -5.02 -17.51 11.44
C ILE A 105 -4.71 -18.93 11.93
N HIS A 106 -3.44 -19.22 12.18
CA HIS A 106 -3.01 -20.47 12.82
C HIS A 106 -3.19 -20.37 14.34
N TYR A 107 -2.66 -19.30 14.92
CA TYR A 107 -2.89 -18.97 16.31
C TYR A 107 -2.83 -17.47 16.54
N ASN A 108 -3.55 -17.04 17.56
CA ASN A 108 -3.42 -15.74 18.18
C ASN A 108 -3.51 -15.96 19.69
N ARG A 109 -2.38 -15.86 20.39
CA ARG A 109 -2.28 -16.20 21.81
C ARG A 109 -1.73 -15.03 22.62
N ARG A 110 -2.34 -14.79 23.77
CA ARG A 110 -1.77 -13.95 24.82
C ARG A 110 -0.66 -14.74 25.53
N VAL A 111 0.55 -14.19 25.55
CA VAL A 111 1.69 -14.77 26.28
C VAL A 111 1.69 -14.26 27.72
N GLU A 112 1.51 -12.95 27.88
CA GLU A 112 1.40 -12.26 29.16
C GLU A 112 0.59 -10.98 28.96
N ARG A 113 0.31 -10.21 30.02
CA ARG A 113 -0.42 -8.94 29.87
C ARG A 113 0.35 -7.99 28.96
N GLY A 114 -0.34 -7.48 27.94
CA GLY A 114 0.27 -6.58 26.96
C GLY A 114 1.22 -7.27 25.98
N ARG A 115 1.33 -8.61 25.96
CA ARG A 115 2.18 -9.33 25.00
C ARG A 115 1.44 -10.48 24.32
N TYR A 116 1.48 -10.46 23.00
CA TYR A 116 0.77 -11.40 22.15
C TYR A 116 1.69 -12.01 21.11
N GLU A 117 1.39 -13.23 20.72
CA GLU A 117 2.02 -13.90 19.60
C GLU A 117 0.96 -14.36 18.61
N ARG A 118 1.24 -14.15 17.33
CA ARG A 118 0.33 -14.52 16.24
C ARG A 118 1.12 -15.19 15.12
N GLN A 119 0.51 -16.21 14.54
CA GLN A 119 0.96 -16.79 13.28
C GLN A 119 -0.21 -16.83 12.29
N VAL A 120 0.05 -16.39 11.07
CA VAL A 120 -0.89 -16.41 9.96
C VAL A 120 -0.22 -16.87 8.69
N ASP A 121 -1.01 -17.38 7.75
CA ASP A 121 -0.60 -17.52 6.36
C ASP A 121 -1.21 -16.39 5.54
N LEU A 122 -0.52 -15.97 4.48
CA LEU A 122 -1.06 -15.10 3.44
C LEU A 122 -1.31 -15.95 2.20
N VAL A 123 -2.55 -15.95 1.72
CA VAL A 123 -3.02 -16.86 0.66
C VAL A 123 -3.61 -16.05 -0.48
N VAL A 124 -3.17 -16.34 -1.70
CA VAL A 124 -3.75 -15.81 -2.95
C VAL A 124 -3.91 -16.96 -3.92
N HIS A 125 -5.03 -17.02 -4.63
CA HIS A 125 -5.30 -18.10 -5.61
C HIS A 125 -5.18 -19.49 -4.99
N ASP A 126 -5.73 -19.67 -3.78
CA ASP A 126 -5.63 -20.91 -2.97
C ASP A 126 -4.18 -21.36 -2.66
N THR A 127 -3.19 -20.48 -2.86
CA THR A 127 -1.76 -20.77 -2.65
C THR A 127 -1.20 -19.93 -1.50
N VAL A 128 -0.62 -20.60 -0.50
CA VAL A 128 0.09 -19.93 0.60
C VAL A 128 1.39 -19.35 0.05
N PHE A 129 1.48 -18.02 0.00
CA PHE A 129 2.67 -17.34 -0.53
C PHE A 129 3.60 -16.81 0.55
N ALA A 130 3.07 -16.57 1.75
CA ALA A 130 3.86 -16.18 2.91
C ALA A 130 3.31 -16.78 4.19
N ARG A 131 4.21 -17.03 5.14
CA ARG A 131 3.90 -17.38 6.52
C ARG A 131 4.48 -16.33 7.43
N CYS A 132 3.64 -15.71 8.25
CA CYS A 132 4.02 -14.57 9.06
C CYS A 132 3.87 -14.92 10.54
N THR A 133 4.93 -14.71 11.30
CA THR A 133 4.94 -14.84 12.76
C THR A 133 5.24 -13.48 13.36
N SER A 134 4.44 -13.04 14.33
CA SER A 134 4.61 -11.74 14.96
C SER A 134 4.53 -11.82 16.47
N THR A 135 5.39 -11.07 17.15
CA THR A 135 5.26 -10.74 18.57
C THR A 135 4.80 -9.29 18.70
N VAL A 136 3.74 -9.05 19.47
CA VAL A 136 3.19 -7.71 19.68
C VAL A 136 3.23 -7.34 21.15
N ARG A 137 3.71 -6.13 21.43
CA ARG A 137 3.79 -5.52 22.76
C ARG A 137 2.92 -4.27 22.80
N LEU A 138 2.07 -4.18 23.81
CA LEU A 138 1.13 -3.09 24.03
C LEU A 138 1.43 -2.43 25.37
N ALA A 139 1.72 -1.14 25.33
CA ALA A 139 1.94 -0.33 26.53
C ALA A 139 0.64 0.32 27.06
N ARG A 140 -0.41 0.39 26.23
CA ARG A 140 -1.67 1.05 26.58
C ARG A 140 -2.78 0.04 26.88
N GLU A 141 -3.55 0.34 27.93
CA GLU A 141 -4.69 -0.48 28.37
C GLU A 141 -5.84 -0.50 27.37
N ASP A 142 -6.09 0.61 26.66
CA ASP A 142 -7.14 0.65 25.64
C ASP A 142 -6.82 -0.26 24.45
N CYS A 143 -5.56 -0.35 24.03
CA CYS A 143 -5.12 -1.32 23.01
C CYS A 143 -5.30 -2.77 23.48
N MET A 144 -4.99 -3.05 24.76
CA MET A 144 -5.21 -4.39 25.33
C MET A 144 -6.69 -4.73 25.35
N ARG A 145 -7.54 -3.81 25.81
CA ARG A 145 -8.99 -3.96 25.85
C ARG A 145 -9.60 -4.19 24.46
N ALA A 146 -9.14 -3.46 23.46
CA ALA A 146 -9.62 -3.63 22.08
C ALA A 146 -9.43 -5.08 21.58
N ILE A 147 -8.34 -5.75 21.96
CA ILE A 147 -8.13 -7.16 21.61
C ILE A 147 -8.99 -8.07 22.47
N GLU A 148 -8.93 -7.90 23.79
CA GLU A 148 -9.46 -8.86 24.76
C GLU A 148 -11.00 -8.80 24.85
N GLU A 149 -11.57 -7.61 24.74
CA GLU A 149 -13.00 -7.36 24.94
C GLU A 149 -13.74 -7.05 23.63
N GLU A 150 -13.12 -6.28 22.72
CA GLU A 150 -13.77 -5.84 21.47
C GLU A 150 -13.49 -6.78 20.29
N GLY A 151 -12.60 -7.75 20.46
CA GLY A 151 -12.26 -8.73 19.42
C GLY A 151 -11.48 -8.14 18.23
N ILE A 152 -10.85 -6.97 18.40
CA ILE A 152 -10.04 -6.34 17.36
C ILE A 152 -8.79 -7.20 17.10
N SER A 153 -8.60 -7.58 15.83
CA SER A 153 -7.41 -8.30 15.40
C SER A 153 -6.15 -7.46 15.65
N ILE A 154 -5.07 -8.11 16.10
CA ILE A 154 -3.76 -7.48 16.31
C ILE A 154 -3.28 -6.72 15.06
N GLY A 155 -3.54 -7.28 13.87
CA GLY A 155 -3.17 -6.66 12.60
C GLY A 155 -3.98 -5.41 12.24
N GLN A 156 -4.98 -5.03 13.04
CA GLN A 156 -5.87 -3.88 12.79
C GLN A 156 -5.70 -2.76 13.82
N LEU A 157 -4.84 -2.93 14.84
CA LEU A 157 -4.72 -1.96 15.93
C LEU A 157 -4.27 -0.58 15.46
N PHE A 158 -3.25 -0.49 14.60
CA PHE A 158 -2.78 0.80 14.08
C PHE A 158 -3.92 1.56 13.38
N ARG A 159 -4.73 0.88 12.57
CA ARG A 159 -5.89 1.51 11.94
C ARG A 159 -6.98 1.86 12.93
N HIS A 160 -7.31 0.94 13.84
CA HIS A 160 -8.37 1.13 14.83
C HIS A 160 -8.12 2.38 15.69
N PHE A 161 -6.86 2.64 16.07
CA PHE A 161 -6.46 3.84 16.81
C PHE A 161 -6.02 5.01 15.93
N ASP A 162 -6.14 4.89 14.61
CA ASP A 162 -5.71 5.86 13.59
C ASP A 162 -4.27 6.38 13.77
N VAL A 163 -3.36 5.48 14.17
CA VAL A 163 -1.96 5.80 14.41
C VAL A 163 -1.11 5.33 13.23
N LEU A 164 -0.30 6.23 12.69
CA LEU A 164 0.67 5.94 11.64
C LEU A 164 1.90 5.18 12.19
N PRO A 165 2.14 3.90 11.86
CA PRO A 165 3.31 3.17 12.35
C PRO A 165 4.61 3.60 11.65
N GLU A 166 5.70 3.67 12.41
CA GLU A 166 7.06 3.61 11.91
C GLU A 166 7.41 2.20 11.43
N PHE A 167 8.29 2.10 10.42
CA PHE A 167 8.75 0.85 9.85
C PHE A 167 10.27 0.79 9.84
N GLU A 168 10.83 -0.33 10.30
CA GLU A 168 12.26 -0.64 10.18
C GLU A 168 12.45 -2.07 9.69
N LEU A 169 13.02 -2.22 8.49
CA LEU A 169 13.52 -3.51 8.01
C LEU A 169 14.80 -3.84 8.78
N ARG A 170 14.76 -4.89 9.61
CA ARG A 170 15.88 -5.25 10.50
C ARG A 170 16.81 -6.27 9.85
N GLU A 171 16.24 -7.32 9.28
CA GLU A 171 16.99 -8.43 8.70
C GLU A 171 16.25 -9.01 7.49
N TYR A 172 16.98 -9.59 6.55
CA TYR A 172 16.42 -10.32 5.42
C TYR A 172 17.45 -11.29 4.84
N GLY A 173 16.96 -12.28 4.10
CA GLY A 173 17.84 -13.27 3.50
C GLY A 173 17.09 -14.31 2.68
N PHE A 174 17.84 -15.32 2.23
CA PHE A 174 17.28 -16.54 1.67
C PHE A 174 17.26 -17.61 2.75
N LEU A 175 16.21 -18.42 2.79
CA LEU A 175 16.24 -19.65 3.56
C LEU A 175 17.15 -20.67 2.86
N PRO A 176 17.86 -21.51 3.62
CA PRO A 176 18.59 -22.63 3.03
C PRO A 176 17.59 -23.53 2.29
N PRO A 177 18.00 -24.18 1.19
CA PRO A 177 17.15 -25.16 0.54
C PRO A 177 16.80 -26.26 1.58
N PRO A 178 15.54 -26.73 1.62
CA PRO A 178 15.16 -27.82 2.49
C PRO A 178 16.03 -29.06 2.19
N PRO A 179 16.28 -29.92 3.19
CA PRO A 179 17.01 -31.17 2.98
C PRO A 179 16.36 -31.98 1.85
N ALA A 180 17.17 -32.67 1.05
CA ALA A 180 16.70 -33.45 -0.11
C ALA A 180 15.60 -34.47 0.23
N GLU A 181 15.55 -34.92 1.50
CA GLU A 181 14.54 -35.85 2.01
C GLU A 181 13.17 -35.18 2.21
N ALA A 182 13.13 -33.92 2.67
CA ALA A 182 11.89 -33.15 2.85
C ALA A 182 11.27 -32.72 1.49
N ALA A 183 12.11 -32.54 0.46
CA ALA A 183 11.66 -32.20 -0.88
C ALA A 183 10.78 -33.29 -1.53
N ARG A 184 10.81 -34.54 -1.03
CA ARG A 184 10.02 -35.66 -1.57
C ARG A 184 8.60 -35.73 -1.00
N THR A 185 8.38 -35.23 0.22
CA THR A 185 7.07 -35.32 0.89
C THR A 185 6.09 -34.25 0.41
N GLU A 186 6.60 -33.14 -0.11
CA GLU A 186 5.80 -32.08 -0.74
C GLU A 186 5.59 -32.31 -2.26
N ALA A 187 6.17 -33.38 -2.82
CA ALA A 187 6.13 -33.71 -4.25
C ALA A 187 4.77 -34.22 -4.78
N GLY A 188 3.70 -34.09 -3.98
CA GLY A 188 2.33 -34.27 -4.46
C GLY A 188 1.83 -33.09 -5.28
N ASP A 189 2.51 -31.93 -5.21
CA ASP A 189 2.25 -30.77 -6.04
C ASP A 189 3.34 -30.68 -7.12
N ALA A 190 2.95 -30.79 -8.39
CA ALA A 190 3.82 -31.07 -9.54
C ALA A 190 4.75 -29.91 -9.95
N PHE A 191 5.11 -29.01 -9.04
CA PHE A 191 6.11 -27.98 -9.25
C PHE A 191 7.44 -28.39 -8.61
N SER A 192 8.23 -29.12 -9.38
CA SER A 192 9.65 -29.41 -9.18
C SER A 192 10.52 -28.14 -9.31
N CYS A 193 10.20 -27.11 -8.54
CA CYS A 193 11.20 -26.21 -8.02
C CYS A 193 11.06 -26.31 -6.52
N VAL A 194 12.11 -26.78 -5.84
CA VAL A 194 12.27 -26.50 -4.43
C VAL A 194 12.44 -24.98 -4.36
N ALA A 195 11.32 -24.26 -4.39
CA ALA A 195 11.29 -22.83 -4.57
C ALA A 195 12.07 -22.28 -3.39
N ARG A 196 13.25 -21.73 -3.69
CA ARG A 196 14.04 -21.03 -2.67
C ARG A 196 13.07 -20.08 -1.99
N ARG A 197 13.09 -20.02 -0.67
CA ARG A 197 12.26 -19.09 0.08
C ARG A 197 13.15 -17.93 0.47
N PHE A 198 12.59 -16.75 0.54
CA PHE A 198 13.27 -15.60 1.11
C PHE A 198 12.47 -15.10 2.29
N TRP A 199 13.13 -14.43 3.21
CA TRP A 199 12.52 -14.00 4.45
C TRP A 199 12.92 -12.57 4.78
N ARG A 200 12.10 -11.95 5.61
CA ARG A 200 12.39 -10.66 6.22
C ARG A 200 11.92 -10.63 7.66
N ARG A 201 12.62 -9.84 8.46
CA ARG A 201 12.23 -9.46 9.81
C ARG A 201 12.21 -7.94 9.90
N TYR A 202 11.12 -7.39 10.41
CA TYR A 202 10.95 -5.96 10.52
C TYR A 202 10.17 -5.62 11.77
N ALA A 203 10.27 -4.35 12.18
CA ALA A 203 9.45 -3.81 13.25
C ALA A 203 8.46 -2.78 12.73
N LEU A 204 7.28 -2.76 13.35
CA LEU A 204 6.33 -1.67 13.26
C LEU A 204 6.07 -1.12 14.66
N TRP A 205 6.09 0.19 14.84
CA TRP A 205 5.74 0.77 16.13
C TRP A 205 5.12 2.15 16.00
N ALA A 206 4.15 2.45 16.86
CA ALA A 206 3.65 3.80 17.12
C ALA A 206 2.58 3.74 18.21
N GLY A 207 2.37 4.86 18.92
CA GLY A 207 1.23 5.03 19.83
C GLY A 207 1.10 3.92 20.88
N GLY A 208 2.22 3.43 21.44
CA GLY A 208 2.24 2.37 22.45
C GLY A 208 2.03 0.94 21.92
N ILE A 209 2.04 0.74 20.60
CA ILE A 209 2.01 -0.56 19.92
C ILE A 209 3.40 -0.81 19.32
N GLU A 210 4.00 -1.95 19.61
CA GLU A 210 5.25 -2.42 19.00
C GLU A 210 5.04 -3.85 18.47
N CYS A 211 5.40 -4.08 17.21
CA CYS A 211 5.32 -5.36 16.54
C CYS A 211 6.71 -5.75 16.02
N ASP A 212 7.15 -6.96 16.32
CA ASP A 212 8.30 -7.62 15.69
C ASP A 212 7.78 -8.75 14.81
N ILE A 213 8.00 -8.64 13.50
CA ILE A 213 7.34 -9.46 12.49
C ILE A 213 8.41 -10.17 11.67
N TYR A 214 8.29 -11.50 11.57
CA TYR A 214 9.05 -12.34 10.67
C TYR A 214 8.12 -12.89 9.59
N GLU A 215 8.52 -12.74 8.33
CA GLU A 215 7.79 -13.28 7.19
C GLU A 215 8.69 -14.19 6.36
N ASP A 216 8.19 -15.39 6.09
CA ASP A 216 8.79 -16.38 5.21
C ASP A 216 8.00 -16.42 3.90
N LEU A 217 8.62 -16.02 2.79
CA LEU A 217 8.01 -15.79 1.49
C LEU A 217 8.50 -16.78 0.43
N ARG A 218 7.61 -17.15 -0.49
CA ARG A 218 7.96 -17.89 -1.70
C ARG A 218 8.76 -17.04 -2.68
N CYS A 219 9.82 -17.56 -3.31
CA CYS A 219 10.54 -16.81 -4.36
C CYS A 219 9.71 -16.55 -5.62
N ASP A 220 8.74 -17.40 -5.93
CA ASP A 220 7.80 -17.28 -7.06
C ASP A 220 6.51 -16.53 -6.66
N LEU A 221 6.57 -15.72 -5.59
CA LEU A 221 5.45 -14.91 -5.08
C LEU A 221 4.68 -14.15 -6.18
N PHE A 222 5.37 -13.71 -7.24
CA PHE A 222 4.81 -12.91 -8.33
C PHE A 222 4.58 -13.70 -9.63
N ASP A 223 4.74 -15.03 -9.59
CA ASP A 223 4.56 -15.95 -10.70
C ASP A 223 3.55 -17.06 -10.34
N LEU A 224 2.61 -16.78 -9.43
CA LEU A 224 1.60 -17.74 -8.96
C LEU A 224 0.44 -17.86 -9.95
N GLU A 225 0.11 -19.10 -10.32
CA GLU A 225 -0.97 -19.39 -11.24
C GLU A 225 -2.32 -19.53 -10.52
N PRO A 226 -3.41 -18.94 -11.07
CA PRO A 226 -4.76 -19.23 -10.60
C PRO A 226 -5.10 -20.72 -10.73
N GLY A 227 -5.40 -21.39 -9.60
CA GLY A 227 -5.97 -22.74 -9.62
C GLY A 227 -4.98 -23.91 -9.58
N GLY A 228 -3.70 -23.68 -9.27
CA GLY A 228 -2.69 -24.74 -9.13
C GLY A 228 -3.02 -25.80 -8.08
N GLY A 229 -3.77 -25.45 -7.02
CA GLY A 229 -3.94 -26.30 -5.83
C GLY A 229 -4.87 -27.50 -5.95
N ARG A 230 -5.58 -27.69 -7.07
CA ARG A 230 -6.37 -28.90 -7.41
C ARG A 230 -7.02 -28.64 -8.76
N ARG A 231 -6.82 -29.53 -9.75
CA ARG A 231 -7.66 -29.55 -10.97
C ARG A 231 -9.14 -29.65 -10.54
N ARG A 232 -9.83 -28.52 -10.48
CA ARG A 232 -11.29 -28.49 -10.38
C ARG A 232 -11.85 -29.11 -11.66
N SER A 233 -12.94 -29.86 -11.54
CA SER A 233 -13.59 -30.45 -12.71
C SER A 233 -14.01 -29.36 -13.71
N PRO A 234 -13.99 -29.61 -15.03
CA PRO A 234 -14.36 -28.62 -16.05
C PRO A 234 -15.72 -27.95 -15.82
N ALA A 235 -16.65 -28.63 -15.15
CA ALA A 235 -17.98 -28.11 -14.82
C ALA A 235 -17.99 -26.94 -13.82
N GLN A 236 -16.90 -26.73 -13.04
CA GLN A 236 -16.82 -25.65 -12.05
C GLN A 236 -16.13 -24.37 -12.57
N ALA A 237 -15.32 -24.46 -13.63
CA ALA A 237 -14.55 -23.33 -14.14
C ALA A 237 -15.41 -22.26 -14.84
N ASP A 238 -16.48 -22.67 -15.53
CA ASP A 238 -17.36 -21.76 -16.28
C ASP A 238 -18.30 -20.93 -15.39
N ALA A 239 -18.51 -21.35 -14.13
CA ALA A 239 -19.32 -20.60 -13.17
C ALA A 239 -18.56 -19.41 -12.54
N ASP A 240 -17.24 -19.51 -12.39
CA ASP A 240 -16.42 -18.55 -11.64
C ASP A 240 -15.94 -17.36 -12.52
N ALA A 241 -15.80 -17.55 -13.83
CA ALA A 241 -15.37 -16.48 -14.76
C ALA A 241 -16.37 -15.32 -14.87
N GLY A 242 -17.66 -15.56 -14.55
CA GLY A 242 -18.72 -14.55 -14.48
C GLY A 242 -18.85 -13.87 -13.10
N ALA A 243 -18.23 -14.41 -12.05
CA ALA A 243 -18.40 -13.96 -10.67
C ALA A 243 -17.41 -12.85 -10.25
N CYS A 244 -16.42 -12.52 -11.10
CA CYS A 244 -15.45 -11.44 -10.86
C CYS A 244 -16.08 -10.03 -10.84
N ALA A 245 -17.40 -9.90 -11.05
CA ALA A 245 -18.12 -8.62 -11.04
C ALA A 245 -18.92 -8.33 -9.76
N THR A 246 -19.06 -9.24 -8.80
CA THR A 246 -19.78 -8.95 -7.54
C THR A 246 -19.19 -9.70 -6.34
N SER A 247 -18.51 -8.95 -5.48
CA SER A 247 -17.93 -9.31 -4.17
C SER A 247 -18.96 -9.82 -3.11
N ALA A 248 -20.16 -10.23 -3.51
CA ALA A 248 -21.27 -10.49 -2.58
C ALA A 248 -21.32 -11.93 -2.02
N ALA A 249 -20.55 -12.87 -2.57
CA ALA A 249 -20.71 -14.30 -2.23
C ALA A 249 -19.76 -14.83 -1.15
N TYR A 250 -18.70 -14.09 -0.81
CA TYR A 250 -17.87 -14.40 0.35
C TYR A 250 -18.28 -13.43 1.46
N GLY A 251 -18.89 -13.97 2.52
CA GLY A 251 -19.45 -13.19 3.62
C GLY A 251 -18.47 -12.12 4.13
N GLU A 252 -19.05 -11.02 4.61
CA GLU A 252 -18.44 -9.81 5.17
C GLU A 252 -17.44 -10.11 6.30
N LEU A 253 -16.33 -10.78 5.99
CA LEU A 253 -15.21 -10.90 6.91
C LEU A 253 -14.44 -9.59 6.80
N PRO A 254 -14.41 -8.75 7.86
CA PRO A 254 -13.69 -7.48 7.83
C PRO A 254 -12.24 -7.73 7.41
N GLY A 255 -11.70 -6.88 6.52
CA GLY A 255 -10.39 -7.05 5.88
C GLY A 255 -9.27 -7.30 6.89
N LEU A 256 -8.95 -8.58 7.13
CA LEU A 256 -8.38 -9.03 8.40
C LEU A 256 -6.85 -8.93 8.49
N GLY A 257 -6.21 -8.08 7.67
CA GLY A 257 -4.73 -8.06 7.65
C GLY A 257 -4.04 -6.88 6.97
N ASP A 258 -4.72 -6.06 6.17
CA ASP A 258 -4.07 -4.86 5.65
C ASP A 258 -4.14 -3.79 6.75
N ILE A 259 -2.99 -3.51 7.35
CA ILE A 259 -2.82 -2.49 8.40
C ILE A 259 -3.31 -1.12 7.90
N MET A 260 -3.29 -0.90 6.59
CA MET A 260 -3.68 0.35 5.95
C MET A 260 -5.11 0.33 5.38
N ALA A 261 -5.81 -0.81 5.41
CA ALA A 261 -7.19 -0.86 4.96
C ALA A 261 -8.10 -0.24 6.03
N PRO A 262 -9.11 0.55 5.64
CA PRO A 262 -10.04 1.10 6.62
C PRO A 262 -10.87 0.00 7.27
N SER A 263 -11.11 0.15 8.57
CA SER A 263 -12.01 -0.71 9.35
C SER A 263 -13.46 -0.67 8.85
N SER A 264 -13.81 0.33 8.04
CA SER A 264 -15.10 0.40 7.35
C SER A 264 -15.10 -0.54 6.13
N PRO A 265 -16.14 -1.36 5.94
CA PRO A 265 -16.27 -2.30 4.81
C PRO A 265 -16.37 -1.64 3.41
N GLY A 266 -16.05 -0.35 3.29
CA GLY A 266 -16.36 0.50 2.14
C GLY A 266 -15.18 0.92 1.26
N VAL A 267 -13.92 0.62 1.59
CA VAL A 267 -12.85 0.73 0.57
C VAL A 267 -12.81 -0.57 -0.20
N THR A 268 -13.83 -0.71 -1.03
CA THR A 268 -13.80 -1.62 -2.16
C THR A 268 -12.62 -1.16 -3.00
N PHE A 269 -11.54 -1.95 -3.01
CA PHE A 269 -10.64 -1.92 -4.13
C PHE A 269 -11.50 -2.22 -5.34
N THR A 270 -11.89 -1.17 -6.08
CA THR A 270 -12.34 -1.34 -7.44
C THR A 270 -11.15 -1.96 -8.14
N CYS A 271 -11.26 -3.28 -8.37
CA CYS A 271 -10.31 -4.06 -9.15
C CYS A 271 -9.85 -3.17 -10.31
N PRO A 272 -8.54 -2.82 -10.40
CA PRO A 272 -8.08 -1.97 -11.48
C PRO A 272 -8.59 -2.54 -12.79
N PRO A 273 -9.07 -1.71 -13.73
CA PRO A 273 -9.66 -2.18 -14.97
C PRO A 273 -8.77 -3.22 -15.66
N ARG A 274 -9.37 -4.24 -16.26
CA ARG A 274 -8.64 -5.19 -17.11
C ARG A 274 -7.86 -4.39 -18.17
N GLY A 275 -6.60 -4.75 -18.41
CA GLY A 275 -5.74 -4.08 -19.40
C GLY A 275 -4.46 -3.44 -18.85
N TYR A 276 -4.30 -3.36 -17.53
CA TYR A 276 -3.01 -3.01 -16.91
C TYR A 276 -2.17 -4.26 -16.64
N THR A 277 -0.85 -4.13 -16.77
CA THR A 277 0.11 -5.13 -16.30
C THR A 277 0.07 -5.25 -14.77
N PRO A 278 0.52 -6.36 -14.17
CA PRO A 278 0.57 -6.52 -12.72
C PRO A 278 1.31 -5.39 -11.98
N LEU A 279 2.48 -4.97 -12.48
CA LEU A 279 3.22 -3.87 -11.87
C LEU A 279 2.50 -2.52 -12.01
N GLN A 280 1.84 -2.26 -13.15
CA GLN A 280 1.01 -1.06 -13.29
C GLN A 280 -0.12 -1.05 -12.27
N ARG A 281 -0.78 -2.18 -12.00
CA ARG A 281 -1.80 -2.27 -10.95
C ARG A 281 -1.25 -1.92 -9.58
N VAL A 282 -0.08 -2.45 -9.23
CA VAL A 282 0.62 -2.11 -7.97
C VAL A 282 0.89 -0.61 -7.87
N LEU A 283 1.37 0.03 -8.95
CA LEU A 283 1.65 1.47 -8.96
C LEU A 283 0.37 2.31 -8.95
N LEU A 284 -0.72 1.85 -9.58
CA LEU A 284 -2.01 2.53 -9.60
C LEU A 284 -2.66 2.54 -8.20
N THR A 285 -2.48 1.49 -7.41
CA THR A 285 -3.09 1.33 -6.09
C THR A 285 -2.15 1.68 -4.92
N ALA A 286 -0.92 2.07 -5.20
CA ALA A 286 0.09 2.52 -4.25
C ALA A 286 -0.39 3.70 -3.37
N ASN A 287 -0.56 3.50 -2.05
CA ASN A 287 -1.00 4.57 -1.14
C ASN A 287 0.21 5.40 -0.67
N GLY A 288 0.67 6.34 -1.51
CA GLY A 288 1.78 7.23 -1.17
C GLY A 288 3.11 6.51 -0.96
N ASN A 289 3.34 5.38 -1.65
CA ASN A 289 4.57 4.59 -1.57
C ASN A 289 5.21 4.34 -2.96
N VAL A 290 4.83 5.10 -3.99
CA VAL A 290 5.33 4.92 -5.37
C VAL A 290 6.85 5.10 -5.46
N GLU A 291 7.40 6.10 -4.75
CA GLU A 291 8.84 6.35 -4.72
C GLU A 291 9.59 5.16 -4.12
N ARG A 292 9.11 4.62 -2.99
CA ARG A 292 9.69 3.41 -2.37
C ARG A 292 9.59 2.20 -3.31
N ILE A 293 8.44 1.97 -3.92
CA ILE A 293 8.23 0.85 -4.85
C ILE A 293 9.23 0.94 -6.00
N LEU A 294 9.32 2.08 -6.68
CA LEU A 294 10.22 2.26 -7.82
C LEU A 294 11.69 2.21 -7.40
N SER A 295 12.04 2.83 -6.27
CA SER A 295 13.42 2.79 -5.76
C SER A 295 13.85 1.36 -5.45
N SER A 296 12.99 0.60 -4.78
CA SER A 296 13.23 -0.81 -4.45
C SER A 296 13.30 -1.67 -5.70
N TYR A 297 12.38 -1.45 -6.65
CA TYR A 297 12.35 -2.20 -7.91
C TYR A 297 13.65 -2.03 -8.69
N HIS A 298 14.13 -0.80 -8.86
CA HIS A 298 15.37 -0.52 -9.57
C HIS A 298 16.63 -0.76 -8.72
N GLY A 299 16.51 -0.92 -7.41
CA GLY A 299 17.65 -1.03 -6.50
C GLY A 299 18.44 0.28 -6.40
N LYS A 300 17.77 1.42 -6.62
CA LYS A 300 18.39 2.75 -6.72
C LYS A 300 17.51 3.80 -6.06
N PRO A 301 18.07 4.85 -5.45
CA PRO A 301 17.26 5.92 -4.88
C PRO A 301 16.55 6.71 -5.98
N ALA A 302 15.23 6.82 -5.90
CA ALA A 302 14.51 7.85 -6.64
C ALA A 302 14.65 9.20 -5.94
N GLN A 303 14.60 10.28 -6.72
CA GLN A 303 14.69 11.65 -6.24
C GLN A 303 13.37 12.37 -6.54
N LEU A 304 12.80 13.03 -5.55
CA LEU A 304 11.57 13.80 -5.72
C LEU A 304 11.89 15.31 -5.73
N PHE A 305 11.50 15.99 -6.81
CA PHE A 305 11.68 17.44 -6.94
C PHE A 305 10.31 18.14 -6.92
N VAL A 306 10.24 19.24 -6.19
CA VAL A 306 9.07 20.13 -6.20
C VAL A 306 9.22 21.10 -7.37
N VAL A 307 8.31 20.99 -8.34
CA VAL A 307 8.27 21.83 -9.55
C VAL A 307 7.42 23.07 -9.32
N LEU A 308 6.32 22.93 -8.57
CA LEU A 308 5.43 24.02 -8.20
C LEU A 308 5.00 23.81 -6.75
N ASP A 309 5.01 24.89 -5.98
CA ASP A 309 4.38 24.95 -4.66
C ASP A 309 3.74 26.33 -4.52
N SER A 310 2.41 26.37 -4.46
CA SER A 310 1.66 27.63 -4.43
C SER A 310 0.47 27.52 -3.49
N LYS A 311 0.23 28.60 -2.74
CA LYS A 311 -0.87 28.72 -1.80
C LYS A 311 -1.89 29.75 -2.27
N ARG A 312 -3.18 29.41 -2.18
CA ARG A 312 -4.32 30.27 -2.51
C ARG A 312 -5.42 30.12 -1.44
N GLY A 313 -5.39 30.97 -0.42
CA GLY A 313 -6.24 30.80 0.76
C GLY A 313 -5.88 29.50 1.50
N GLN A 314 -6.86 28.64 1.74
CA GLN A 314 -6.67 27.31 2.37
C GLN A 314 -6.24 26.22 1.38
N VAL A 315 -6.10 26.57 0.10
CA VAL A 315 -5.74 25.62 -0.97
C VAL A 315 -4.23 25.66 -1.20
N HIS A 316 -3.61 24.49 -1.15
CA HIS A 316 -2.20 24.28 -1.47
C HIS A 316 -2.08 23.45 -2.74
N ASP A 317 -1.58 24.07 -3.81
CA ASP A 317 -1.34 23.41 -5.08
C ASP A 317 0.15 23.08 -5.22
N ARG A 318 0.43 21.80 -5.44
CA ARG A 318 1.79 21.28 -5.55
C ARG A 318 1.95 20.45 -6.82
N GLN A 319 3.08 20.61 -7.49
CA GLN A 319 3.51 19.73 -8.57
C GLN A 319 4.87 19.15 -8.22
N VAL A 320 5.00 17.83 -8.30
CA VAL A 320 6.27 17.13 -8.06
C VAL A 320 6.64 16.26 -9.24
N THR A 321 7.94 16.08 -9.46
CA THR A 321 8.49 15.13 -10.43
C THR A 321 9.35 14.10 -9.71
N LEU A 322 9.20 12.84 -10.08
CA LEU A 322 10.04 11.75 -9.59
C LEU A 322 11.07 11.42 -10.67
N ILE A 323 12.35 11.47 -10.30
CA ILE A 323 13.49 11.20 -11.17
C ILE A 323 14.25 9.98 -10.66
N LEU A 324 14.62 9.07 -11.55
CA LEU A 324 15.45 7.91 -11.24
C LEU A 324 16.46 7.73 -12.37
N ASP A 325 17.74 7.61 -12.04
CA ASP A 325 18.84 7.57 -13.02
C ASP A 325 18.80 8.73 -14.04
N GLY A 326 18.43 9.94 -13.59
CA GLY A 326 18.31 11.11 -14.44
C GLY A 326 17.09 11.09 -15.39
N GLN A 327 16.25 10.05 -15.33
CA GLN A 327 15.02 9.97 -16.11
C GLN A 327 13.80 10.34 -15.28
N GLN A 328 12.94 11.19 -15.82
CA GLN A 328 11.65 11.50 -15.20
C GLN A 328 10.71 10.30 -15.35
N LEU A 329 10.32 9.69 -14.22
CA LEU A 329 9.41 8.54 -14.18
C LEU A 329 7.96 8.92 -13.90
N MET A 330 7.73 9.99 -13.13
CA MET A 330 6.39 10.39 -12.71
C MET A 330 6.28 11.90 -12.62
N LEU A 331 5.11 12.43 -13.00
CA LEU A 331 4.66 13.77 -12.66
C LEU A 331 3.40 13.64 -11.80
N ALA A 332 3.36 14.28 -10.64
CA ALA A 332 2.18 14.31 -9.80
C ALA A 332 1.77 15.75 -9.52
N ARG A 333 0.46 15.99 -9.58
CA ARG A 333 -0.18 17.25 -9.21
C ARG A 333 -1.11 16.97 -8.05
N SER A 334 -1.08 17.83 -7.06
CA SER A 334 -1.89 17.73 -5.86
C SER A 334 -2.50 19.09 -5.57
N THR A 335 -3.77 19.08 -5.22
CA THR A 335 -4.49 20.22 -4.67
C THR A 335 -4.97 19.77 -3.31
N CYS A 336 -4.47 20.39 -2.25
CA CYS A 336 -4.74 20.01 -0.87
C CYS A 336 -5.53 21.11 -0.19
N PHE A 337 -6.63 20.75 0.45
CA PHE A 337 -7.43 21.67 1.26
C PHE A 337 -7.08 21.43 2.72
N LEU A 338 -6.33 22.36 3.33
CA LEU A 338 -5.99 22.29 4.74
C LEU A 338 -7.15 22.87 5.54
N THR A 339 -7.98 21.98 6.09
CA THR A 339 -9.19 22.34 6.84
C THR A 339 -8.90 22.71 8.29
N ASP A 340 -7.74 22.30 8.81
CA ASP A 340 -7.29 22.56 10.16
C ASP A 340 -6.18 23.64 10.18
N ALA A 341 -6.35 24.66 11.01
CA ALA A 341 -5.43 25.79 11.10
C ALA A 341 -4.04 25.40 11.63
N ALA A 342 -3.93 24.36 12.47
CA ALA A 342 -2.64 23.85 12.92
C ALA A 342 -1.90 23.14 11.78
N TRP A 343 -2.61 22.37 10.94
CA TRP A 343 -2.04 21.76 9.74
C TRP A 343 -1.53 22.83 8.77
N GLU A 344 -2.35 23.85 8.51
CA GLU A 344 -1.99 24.99 7.67
C GLU A 344 -0.76 25.71 8.19
N ARG A 345 -0.72 26.02 9.49
CA ARG A 345 0.41 26.70 10.11
C ARG A 345 1.70 25.90 9.95
N VAL A 346 1.68 24.61 10.27
CA VAL A 346 2.85 23.73 10.14
C VAL A 346 3.29 23.61 8.68
N ALA A 347 2.36 23.43 7.74
CA ALA A 347 2.69 23.32 6.33
C ALA A 347 3.39 24.58 5.79
N VAL A 348 2.96 25.76 6.24
CA VAL A 348 3.51 27.06 5.80
C VAL A 348 4.80 27.41 6.52
N GLU A 349 4.81 27.35 7.85
CA GLU A 349 5.93 27.80 8.68
C GLU A 349 7.11 26.84 8.60
N GLU A 350 6.86 25.53 8.67
CA GLU A 350 7.90 24.49 8.62
C GLU A 350 8.19 24.02 7.18
N ARG A 351 7.43 24.52 6.18
CA ARG A 351 7.55 24.12 4.76
C ARG A 351 7.47 22.60 4.55
N LEU A 352 6.69 21.92 5.38
CA LEU A 352 6.54 20.48 5.30
C LEU A 352 5.75 20.06 4.06
N SER A 353 6.16 18.94 3.46
CA SER A 353 5.35 18.30 2.42
C SER A 353 4.06 17.75 2.98
N VAL A 354 3.05 17.57 2.12
CA VAL A 354 1.78 16.92 2.47
C VAL A 354 2.00 15.54 3.11
N GLY A 355 2.94 14.75 2.58
CA GLY A 355 3.30 13.46 3.16
C GLY A 355 3.88 13.58 4.57
N SER A 356 4.70 14.60 4.80
CA SER A 356 5.30 14.92 6.10
C SER A 356 4.30 15.43 7.13
N LEU A 357 3.17 16.02 6.70
CA LEU A 357 2.09 16.42 7.61
C LEU A 357 1.46 15.21 8.29
N PHE A 358 1.19 14.12 7.56
CA PHE A 358 0.65 12.89 8.15
C PHE A 358 1.54 12.35 9.27
N TRP A 359 2.86 12.37 9.06
CA TRP A 359 3.85 12.05 10.08
C TRP A 359 3.79 12.99 11.27
N ARG A 360 3.82 14.31 11.00
CA ARG A 360 3.88 15.35 12.03
C ARG A 360 2.68 15.30 12.97
N PHE A 361 1.52 14.93 12.45
CA PHE A 361 0.27 14.79 13.21
C PHE A 361 -0.05 13.35 13.62
N HIS A 362 0.80 12.38 13.27
CA HIS A 362 0.60 10.95 13.52
C HIS A 362 -0.73 10.39 13.01
N VAL A 363 -1.24 10.95 11.92
CA VAL A 363 -2.54 10.57 11.33
C VAL A 363 -2.33 9.69 10.12
N MET A 364 -3.15 8.63 10.00
CA MET A 364 -3.12 7.77 8.83
C MET A 364 -4.15 8.19 7.76
N PRO A 365 -3.70 8.64 6.57
CA PRO A 365 -4.63 9.08 5.55
C PRO A 365 -5.42 7.92 4.95
N THR A 366 -6.68 8.19 4.61
CA THR A 366 -7.52 7.28 3.83
C THR A 366 -7.30 7.53 2.35
N PHE A 367 -6.92 6.50 1.60
CA PHE A 367 -6.71 6.56 0.16
C PHE A 367 -7.91 6.04 -0.61
N THR A 368 -8.35 6.82 -1.60
CA THR A 368 -9.42 6.44 -2.53
C THR A 368 -8.95 6.66 -3.96
N LEU A 369 -8.93 5.60 -4.78
CA LEU A 369 -8.66 5.70 -6.21
C LEU A 369 -9.96 6.06 -6.95
N HIS A 370 -10.01 7.23 -7.58
CA HIS A 370 -11.20 7.72 -8.28
C HIS A 370 -11.22 7.29 -9.75
N ALA A 371 -10.08 7.43 -10.43
CA ALA A 371 -9.96 7.09 -11.84
C ALA A 371 -8.53 6.68 -12.19
N CYS A 372 -8.38 5.92 -13.26
CA CYS A 372 -7.11 5.65 -13.89
C CYS A 372 -7.28 5.50 -15.41
N GLY A 373 -6.20 5.73 -16.15
CA GLY A 373 -6.22 5.59 -17.60
C GLY A 373 -4.83 5.37 -18.18
N THR A 374 -4.77 5.05 -19.47
CA THR A 374 -3.54 4.97 -20.24
C THR A 374 -3.40 6.20 -21.14
N VAL A 375 -2.16 6.55 -21.45
CA VAL A 375 -1.80 7.58 -22.44
C VAL A 375 -0.64 7.04 -23.28
N ALA A 376 -0.35 7.67 -24.42
CA ALA A 376 0.80 7.27 -25.23
C ALA A 376 2.09 7.34 -24.38
N GLY A 377 2.72 6.18 -24.16
CA GLY A 377 3.94 6.05 -23.38
C GLY A 377 3.76 6.01 -21.85
N GLY A 378 2.54 5.93 -21.32
CA GLY A 378 2.34 5.90 -19.88
C GLY A 378 0.92 5.58 -19.40
N PHE A 379 0.71 5.78 -18.11
CA PHE A 379 -0.59 5.63 -17.45
C PHE A 379 -0.72 6.69 -16.35
N TRP A 380 -1.94 6.94 -15.91
CA TRP A 380 -2.24 7.93 -14.89
C TRP A 380 -3.27 7.40 -13.89
N ARG A 381 -3.30 8.04 -12.74
CA ARG A 381 -4.33 7.86 -11.71
C ARG A 381 -4.76 9.19 -11.14
N GLN A 382 -6.02 9.28 -10.77
CA GLN A 382 -6.58 10.34 -9.95
C GLN A 382 -7.07 9.69 -8.66
N TYR A 383 -6.61 10.20 -7.54
CA TYR A 383 -6.93 9.67 -6.22
C TYR A 383 -7.09 10.82 -5.23
N GLU A 384 -7.61 10.47 -4.06
CA GLU A 384 -7.78 11.37 -2.93
C GLU A 384 -7.14 10.76 -1.69
N LEU A 385 -6.56 11.62 -0.86
CA LEU A 385 -6.08 11.30 0.48
C LEU A 385 -6.88 12.15 1.47
N ARG A 386 -7.60 11.51 2.41
CA ARG A 386 -8.36 12.20 3.45
C ARG A 386 -7.78 11.96 4.84
N ALA A 387 -7.72 13.01 5.64
CA ALA A 387 -7.37 13.01 7.06
C ALA A 387 -8.22 14.08 7.79
N PRO A 388 -8.35 14.07 9.13
CA PRO A 388 -9.16 15.06 9.85
C PRO A 388 -8.79 16.54 9.55
N GLY A 389 -7.53 16.84 9.23
CA GLY A 389 -7.06 18.19 8.89
C GLY A 389 -6.79 18.44 7.40
N LEU A 390 -7.08 17.47 6.52
CA LEU A 390 -6.76 17.56 5.09
C LEU A 390 -7.80 16.81 4.24
N THR A 391 -8.32 17.49 3.21
CA THR A 391 -9.13 16.87 2.15
C THR A 391 -8.54 17.11 0.77
#